data_AF-A0A7S4NDM9-F1
#
_entry.id   AF-A0A7S4NDM9-F1
#
_cell.length_a   1.000
_cell.length_b   1.000
_cell.length_c   1.000
_cell.angle_alpha   90.00
_cell.angle_beta   90.00
_cell.angle_gamma   90.00
#
_symmetry.space_group_name_H-M   'P 1'
#
loop_
_entity.id
_entity.type
_entity.pdbx_description
1 polymer ?
#
loop_
_entity_poly.entity_id
_entity_poly.type
_entity_poly.pdbx_seq_one_letter_code
_entity_poly.pdbx_strand_id
1 'polypeptide(L)'
;MAIWSTDRWRELSSLSAGFIFATIWFDMMFDVKLIDCCLSECSLEEISSKQTVISAYYSQVTWYAPPPMRILLGFVMVMGIISSYYSWKRHPFLWFLQPLLLAIVSVMAAISTFPACYWLGHNPPEPEKFLGSSCRVFTEHGFQLGLVFLHILLHLFCVKQSNLAKKEKLDSQILKKKKLLKIKKK
;
A
#
# COMPACT_ATOMS: atom_id res chain seq x y z
N MET A 1 -4.67 -19.24 22.66
CA MET A 1 -4.51 -18.17 21.64
C MET A 1 -5.71 -18.20 20.72
N ALA A 2 -6.55 -17.16 20.74
CA ALA A 2 -7.71 -17.07 19.86
C ALA A 2 -7.22 -16.94 18.41
N ILE A 3 -7.26 -18.04 17.65
CA ILE A 3 -6.92 -18.06 16.23
C ILE A 3 -7.96 -17.19 15.51
N TRP A 4 -7.52 -16.03 15.03
CA TRP A 4 -8.37 -15.16 14.22
C TRP A 4 -8.90 -15.89 12.99
N SER A 5 -10.17 -15.68 12.64
CA SER A 5 -10.74 -16.23 11.41
C SER A 5 -10.01 -15.64 10.19
N THR A 6 -9.92 -16.40 9.10
CA THR A 6 -9.29 -15.94 7.85
C THR A 6 -9.93 -14.69 7.28
N ASP A 7 -11.21 -14.44 7.59
CA ASP A 7 -11.92 -13.26 7.13
C ASP A 7 -11.42 -11.99 7.82
N ARG A 8 -11.12 -12.04 9.13
CA ARG A 8 -10.53 -10.90 9.84
C ARG A 8 -9.12 -10.54 9.35
N TRP A 9 -8.31 -11.55 9.00
CA TRP A 9 -6.99 -11.29 8.40
C TRP A 9 -7.09 -10.61 7.04
N ARG A 10 -8.09 -10.99 6.22
CA ARG A 10 -8.34 -10.33 4.94
C ARG A 10 -8.79 -8.88 5.11
N GLU A 11 -9.72 -8.64 6.04
CA GLU A 11 -10.18 -7.29 6.38
C GLU A 11 -9.02 -6.40 6.82
N LEU A 12 -8.16 -6.91 7.73
CA LEU A 12 -7.00 -6.16 8.20
C LEU A 12 -5.99 -5.86 7.07
N SER A 13 -5.77 -6.82 6.17
CA SER A 13 -4.94 -6.63 4.98
C SER A 13 -5.50 -5.53 4.09
N SER A 14 -6.81 -5.54 3.83
CA SER A 14 -7.49 -4.53 3.01
C SER A 14 -7.42 -3.14 3.64
N LEU A 15 -7.64 -3.04 4.96
CA LEU A 15 -7.54 -1.78 5.70
C LEU A 15 -6.11 -1.24 5.68
N SER A 16 -5.12 -2.11 5.88
CA SER A 16 -3.71 -1.72 5.85
C SER A 16 -3.30 -1.23 4.46
N ALA A 17 -3.67 -1.95 3.40
CA ALA A 17 -3.39 -1.55 2.03
C ALA A 17 -4.08 -0.23 1.67
N GLY A 18 -5.34 -0.03 2.08
CA GLY A 18 -6.07 1.22 1.85
C GLY A 18 -5.43 2.41 2.58
N PHE A 19 -4.97 2.23 3.82
CA PHE A 19 -4.27 3.26 4.57
C PHE A 19 -2.93 3.63 3.94
N ILE A 20 -2.13 2.63 3.53
CA ILE A 20 -0.84 2.86 2.85
C ILE A 20 -1.08 3.57 1.51
N PHE A 21 -2.08 3.14 0.74
CA PHE A 21 -2.47 3.79 -0.51
C PHE A 21 -2.82 5.26 -0.30
N ALA A 22 -3.66 5.56 0.70
CA ALA A 22 -4.04 6.92 1.02
C ALA A 22 -2.83 7.78 1.41
N THR A 23 -1.92 7.23 2.21
CA THR A 23 -0.71 7.95 2.65
C THR A 23 0.19 8.31 1.46
N ILE A 24 0.50 7.33 0.60
CA ILE A 24 1.32 7.56 -0.60
C ILE A 24 0.63 8.53 -1.56
N TRP A 25 -0.70 8.44 -1.68
CA TRP A 25 -1.47 9.37 -2.49
C TRP A 25 -1.34 10.82 -1.99
N PHE A 26 -1.44 11.03 -0.67
CA PHE A 26 -1.25 12.35 -0.08
C PHE A 26 0.16 12.89 -0.36
N ASP A 27 1.21 12.07 -0.21
CA ASP A 27 2.59 12.47 -0.54
C ASP A 27 2.73 12.84 -2.02
N MET A 28 2.15 12.04 -2.93
CA MET A 28 2.14 12.32 -4.37
C MET A 28 1.46 13.64 -4.73
N MET A 29 0.38 14.05 -4.04
CA MET A 29 -0.29 15.33 -4.31
C MET A 29 0.62 16.55 -4.07
N PHE A 30 1.65 16.41 -3.24
CA PHE A 30 2.66 17.44 -3.05
C PHE A 30 3.80 17.30 -4.06
N ASP A 31 4.25 16.08 -4.34
CA ASP A 31 5.35 15.84 -5.27
C ASP A 31 5.03 16.22 -6.72
N VAL A 32 3.76 16.10 -7.15
CA VAL A 32 3.35 16.52 -8.51
C VAL A 32 3.62 17.99 -8.78
N LYS A 33 3.78 18.84 -7.75
CA LYS A 33 4.14 20.25 -7.94
C LYS A 33 5.53 20.43 -8.55
N LEU A 34 6.40 19.43 -8.41
CA LEU A 34 7.72 19.40 -9.04
C LEU A 34 7.74 18.70 -10.38
N ILE A 35 6.65 18.06 -10.82
CA ILE A 35 6.64 17.28 -12.07
C ILE A 35 7.03 18.15 -13.28
N ASP A 36 6.55 19.39 -13.31
CA ASP A 36 6.89 20.33 -14.39
C ASP A 36 8.38 20.61 -14.41
N CYS A 37 9.02 20.76 -13.25
CA CYS A 37 10.47 20.96 -13.17
C CYS A 37 11.28 19.68 -13.38
N CYS A 38 10.67 18.51 -13.21
CA CYS A 38 11.31 17.23 -13.54
C CYS A 38 11.24 16.94 -15.05
N LEU A 39 10.24 17.48 -15.76
CA LEU A 39 9.98 17.24 -17.18
C LEU A 39 10.42 18.39 -18.09
N SER A 40 10.66 19.58 -17.54
CA SER A 40 11.05 20.78 -18.28
C SER A 40 12.11 21.58 -17.51
N GLU A 41 12.82 22.46 -18.23
CA GLU A 41 13.80 23.35 -17.62
C GLU A 41 13.08 24.44 -16.79
N CYS A 42 13.09 24.26 -15.47
CA CYS A 42 12.71 25.31 -14.52
C CYS A 42 13.90 26.20 -14.19
N SER A 43 13.62 27.48 -13.93
CA SER A 43 14.59 28.40 -13.38
C SER A 43 14.95 28.03 -11.92
N LEU A 44 16.13 28.45 -11.48
CA LEU A 44 16.60 28.19 -10.12
C LEU A 44 15.70 28.85 -9.05
N GLU A 45 15.06 29.97 -9.39
CA GLU A 45 14.11 30.69 -8.55
C GLU A 45 12.80 29.89 -8.35
N GLU A 46 12.25 29.31 -9.43
CA GLU A 46 11.07 28.45 -9.36
C GLU A 46 11.33 27.19 -8.52
N ILE A 47 12.51 26.59 -8.68
CA ILE A 47 12.93 25.42 -7.90
C ILE A 47 13.03 25.79 -6.42
N SER A 48 13.67 26.92 -6.08
CA SER A 48 13.83 27.38 -4.69
C SER A 48 12.50 27.69 -4.00
N SER A 49 11.56 28.29 -4.73
CA SER A 49 10.20 28.55 -4.25
C SER A 49 9.46 27.24 -3.91
N LYS A 50 9.49 26.26 -4.83
CA LYS A 50 8.87 24.95 -4.62
C LYS A 50 9.57 24.14 -3.50
N GLN A 51 10.90 24.24 -3.42
CA GLN A 51 11.71 23.60 -2.38
C GLN A 51 11.27 24.01 -0.99
N THR A 52 11.06 25.31 -0.75
CA THR A 52 10.65 25.81 0.57
C THR A 52 9.33 25.17 1.03
N VAL A 53 8.36 25.05 0.13
CA VAL A 53 7.05 24.43 0.42
C VAL A 53 7.18 22.95 0.72
N ILE A 54 7.98 22.23 -0.06
CA ILE A 54 8.12 20.77 0.04
C ILE A 54 8.97 20.37 1.24
N SER A 55 10.06 21.09 1.51
CA SER A 55 10.85 20.91 2.72
C SER A 55 10.01 21.21 3.98
N ALA A 56 9.19 22.26 3.96
CA ALA A 56 8.26 22.53 5.05
C ALA A 56 7.26 21.37 5.26
N TYR A 57 6.66 20.85 4.19
CA TYR A 57 5.77 19.68 4.26
C TYR A 57 6.48 18.45 4.85
N TYR A 58 7.61 18.04 4.28
CA TYR A 58 8.32 16.86 4.76
C TYR A 58 8.85 17.05 6.19
N SER A 59 9.24 18.26 6.59
CA SER A 59 9.61 18.54 7.98
C SER A 59 8.44 18.34 8.95
N GLN A 60 7.22 18.75 8.56
CA GLN A 60 6.02 18.57 9.39
C GLN A 60 5.64 17.10 9.51
N VAL A 61 5.62 16.38 8.39
CA VAL A 61 5.23 14.95 8.34
C VAL A 61 6.25 14.06 9.05
N THR A 62 7.54 14.39 8.97
CA THR A 62 8.60 13.57 9.59
C THR A 62 8.84 13.89 11.06
N TRP A 63 8.57 15.13 11.50
CA TRP A 63 9.00 15.62 12.82
C TRP A 63 7.87 16.11 13.73
N TYR A 64 6.91 16.88 13.22
CA TYR A 64 5.98 17.66 14.05
C TYR A 64 4.59 17.02 14.25
N ALA A 65 4.22 15.99 13.50
CA ALA A 65 2.94 15.30 13.67
C ALA A 65 2.92 14.36 14.91
N PRO A 66 1.92 14.44 15.82
CA PRO A 66 1.76 13.52 16.96
C PRO A 66 0.87 12.31 16.62
N PRO A 67 1.08 11.10 17.23
CA PRO A 67 2.35 10.38 17.33
C PRO A 67 3.10 10.41 15.97
N PRO A 68 4.44 10.24 15.93
CA PRO A 68 5.17 10.47 14.69
C PRO A 68 4.62 9.51 13.63
N MET A 69 4.02 10.08 12.59
CA MET A 69 3.29 9.39 11.52
C MET A 69 4.08 8.19 10.95
N ARG A 70 5.42 8.26 11.02
CA ARG A 70 6.36 7.15 10.73
C ARG A 70 6.10 5.86 11.52
N ILE A 71 5.79 5.94 12.83
CA ILE A 71 5.56 4.76 13.68
C ILE A 71 4.24 4.13 13.31
N LEU A 72 3.20 4.94 13.11
CA LEU A 72 1.90 4.45 12.66
C LEU A 72 2.01 3.80 11.28
N LEU A 73 2.65 4.46 10.31
CA LEU A 73 2.83 3.94 8.97
C LEU A 73 3.64 2.64 8.98
N GLY A 74 4.76 2.60 9.72
CA GLY A 74 5.57 1.40 9.89
C GLY A 74 4.79 0.25 10.54
N PHE A 75 3.99 0.55 11.56
CA PHE A 75 3.09 -0.42 12.18
C PHE A 75 2.06 -0.96 11.18
N VAL A 76 1.41 -0.10 10.41
CA VAL A 76 0.43 -0.50 9.39
C VAL A 76 1.08 -1.35 8.29
N MET A 77 2.29 -1.01 7.86
CA MET A 77 3.08 -1.80 6.90
C MET A 77 3.35 -3.22 7.43
N VAL A 78 3.84 -3.33 8.67
CA VAL A 78 4.11 -4.62 9.31
C VAL A 78 2.81 -5.44 9.47
N MET A 79 1.74 -4.81 9.96
CA MET A 79 0.45 -5.46 10.12
C MET A 79 -0.16 -5.88 8.78
N GLY A 80 0.03 -5.10 7.72
CA GLY A 80 -0.36 -5.42 6.35
C GLY A 80 0.35 -6.68 5.83
N ILE A 81 1.66 -6.78 6.02
CA ILE A 81 2.46 -7.96 5.63
C ILE A 81 2.00 -9.19 6.41
N ILE A 82 1.88 -9.08 7.74
CA ILE A 82 1.48 -10.19 8.62
C ILE A 82 0.07 -10.69 8.25
N SER A 83 -0.88 -9.77 8.08
CA SER A 83 -2.26 -10.12 7.73
C SER A 83 -2.38 -10.73 6.34
N SER A 84 -1.61 -10.23 5.37
CA SER A 84 -1.50 -10.81 4.03
C SER A 84 -0.93 -12.24 4.07
N TYR A 85 0.11 -12.46 4.87
CA TYR A 85 0.75 -13.75 5.03
C TYR A 85 -0.19 -14.79 5.64
N TYR A 86 -0.90 -14.44 6.72
CA TYR A 86 -1.87 -15.34 7.34
C TYR A 86 -3.12 -15.57 6.48
N SER A 87 -3.49 -14.60 5.63
CA SER A 87 -4.55 -14.77 4.63
C SER A 87 -4.12 -15.73 3.51
N TRP A 88 -2.85 -15.70 3.09
CA TRP A 88 -2.32 -16.56 2.03
C TRP A 88 -2.29 -18.05 2.41
N LYS A 89 -1.84 -18.42 3.62
CA LYS A 89 -1.58 -19.82 4.03
C LYS A 89 -2.72 -20.83 3.78
N ARG A 90 -3.93 -20.38 3.49
CA ARG A 90 -5.14 -21.20 3.34
C ARG A 90 -5.58 -21.38 1.88
N HIS A 91 -4.79 -20.94 0.91
CA HIS A 91 -5.29 -20.65 -0.44
C HIS A 91 -4.23 -20.77 -1.56
N PRO A 92 -4.64 -20.79 -2.85
CA PRO A 92 -3.77 -21.22 -3.96
C PRO A 92 -2.52 -20.37 -4.21
N PHE A 93 -1.62 -20.93 -5.03
CA PHE A 93 -0.27 -20.45 -5.33
C PHE A 93 -0.18 -18.93 -5.54
N LEU A 94 -1.01 -18.30 -6.37
CA LEU A 94 -0.89 -16.87 -6.68
C LEU A 94 -1.07 -15.91 -5.48
N TRP A 95 -1.52 -16.40 -4.32
CA TRP A 95 -1.81 -15.54 -3.17
C TRP A 95 -0.56 -15.19 -2.36
N PHE A 96 0.58 -15.86 -2.59
CA PHE A 96 1.86 -15.47 -2.01
C PHE A 96 2.32 -14.08 -2.50
N LEU A 97 1.82 -13.64 -3.66
CA LEU A 97 2.15 -12.33 -4.23
C LEU A 97 1.65 -11.18 -3.33
N GLN A 98 0.58 -11.38 -2.57
CA GLN A 98 0.03 -10.33 -1.69
C GLN A 98 1.03 -9.86 -0.62
N PRO A 99 1.55 -10.74 0.28
CA PRO A 99 2.55 -10.34 1.26
C PRO A 99 3.87 -9.90 0.60
N LEU A 100 4.23 -10.48 -0.55
CA LEU A 100 5.45 -10.07 -1.28
C LEU A 100 5.36 -8.61 -1.75
N LEU A 101 4.24 -8.20 -2.36
CA LEU A 101 4.04 -6.83 -2.83
C LEU A 101 4.13 -5.83 -1.67
N LEU A 102 3.46 -6.09 -0.55
CA LEU A 102 3.55 -5.21 0.62
C LEU A 102 4.95 -5.20 1.26
N ALA A 103 5.65 -6.34 1.25
CA ALA A 103 7.02 -6.40 1.74
C ALA A 103 7.95 -5.54 0.87
N ILE A 104 7.83 -5.59 -0.46
CA ILE A 104 8.61 -4.76 -1.37
C ILE A 104 8.35 -3.27 -1.08
N VAL A 105 7.08 -2.87 -1.01
CA VAL A 105 6.69 -1.47 -0.68
C VAL A 105 7.31 -1.03 0.65
N SER A 106 7.21 -1.87 1.68
CA SER A 106 7.69 -1.54 3.03
C SER A 106 9.22 -1.44 3.10
N VAL A 107 9.93 -2.33 2.40
CA VAL A 107 11.40 -2.32 2.33
C VAL A 107 11.89 -1.10 1.56
N MET A 108 11.27 -0.78 0.42
CA MET A 108 11.60 0.42 -0.34
C MET A 108 11.36 1.69 0.48
N ALA A 109 10.22 1.76 1.18
CA ALA A 109 9.90 2.89 2.03
C ALA A 109 10.94 3.06 3.15
N ALA A 110 11.38 1.98 3.78
CA ALA A 110 12.34 2.03 4.88
C ALA A 110 13.77 2.41 4.42
N ILE A 111 14.21 1.90 3.26
CA ILE A 111 15.61 2.00 2.82
C ILE A 111 15.86 3.22 1.94
N SER A 112 14.89 3.61 1.10
CA SER A 112 15.08 4.68 0.12
C SER A 112 14.23 5.90 0.42
N THR A 113 12.91 5.70 0.47
CA THR A 113 11.94 6.81 0.44
C THR A 113 11.95 7.60 1.74
N PHE A 114 11.86 6.94 2.89
CA PHE A 114 11.83 7.62 4.19
C PHE A 114 13.14 8.39 4.48
N PRO A 115 14.35 7.81 4.27
CA PRO A 115 15.58 8.59 4.38
C PRO A 115 15.62 9.78 3.42
N ALA A 116 15.20 9.62 2.17
CA ALA A 116 15.18 10.72 1.20
C ALA A 116 14.25 11.85 1.63
N CYS A 117 13.02 11.55 2.03
CA CYS A 117 12.06 12.54 2.54
C CYS A 117 12.55 13.22 3.82
N TYR A 118 13.21 12.46 4.71
CA TYR A 118 13.84 13.01 5.91
C TYR A 118 14.91 14.05 5.57
N TRP A 119 15.81 13.73 4.63
CA TRP A 119 16.86 14.66 4.19
C TRP A 119 16.28 15.90 3.51
N LEU A 120 15.26 15.73 2.64
CA LEU A 120 14.57 16.84 1.99
C LEU A 120 13.87 17.78 2.98
N GLY A 121 13.35 17.25 4.09
CA GLY A 121 12.69 18.03 5.13
C GLY A 121 13.64 18.68 6.13
N HIS A 122 14.74 18.02 6.47
CA HIS A 122 15.61 18.45 7.58
C HIS A 122 16.82 19.27 7.13
N ASN A 123 17.51 18.83 6.07
CA ASN A 123 18.70 19.49 5.54
C ASN A 123 18.59 19.52 4.01
N PRO A 124 17.69 20.35 3.47
CA PRO A 124 17.46 20.36 2.04
C PRO A 124 18.74 20.79 1.31
N PRO A 125 19.17 20.03 0.28
CA PRO A 125 20.38 20.35 -0.47
C PRO A 125 20.19 21.61 -1.34
N GLU A 126 21.25 22.02 -2.02
CA GLU A 126 21.20 23.07 -3.04
C GLU A 126 20.11 22.79 -4.09
N PRO A 127 19.45 23.82 -4.66
CA PRO A 127 18.29 23.66 -5.53
C PRO A 127 18.45 22.63 -6.66
N GLU A 128 19.62 22.58 -7.29
CA GLU A 128 19.92 21.63 -8.37
C GLU A 128 19.90 20.17 -7.89
N LYS A 129 20.49 19.88 -6.72
CA LYS A 129 20.50 18.55 -6.10
C LYS A 129 19.16 18.21 -5.46
N PHE A 130 18.42 19.23 -5.02
CA PHE A 130 17.07 19.09 -4.49
C PHE A 130 16.09 18.58 -5.54
N LEU A 131 16.14 19.15 -6.76
CA LEU A 131 15.28 18.72 -7.86
C LEU A 131 15.50 17.25 -8.21
N GLY A 132 16.76 16.84 -8.43
CA GLY A 132 17.08 15.44 -8.73
C GLY A 132 16.64 14.45 -7.64
N SER A 133 16.84 14.83 -6.37
CA SER A 133 16.39 14.01 -5.23
C SER A 133 14.87 13.91 -5.14
N SER A 134 14.17 15.01 -5.41
CA SER A 134 12.71 15.06 -5.37
C SER A 134 12.06 14.31 -6.53
N CYS A 135 12.61 14.38 -7.75
CA CYS A 135 12.13 13.59 -8.88
C CYS A 135 12.31 12.08 -8.64
N ARG A 136 13.40 11.68 -7.95
CA ARG A 136 13.59 10.29 -7.52
C ARG A 136 12.52 9.86 -6.52
N VAL A 137 12.26 10.67 -5.50
CA VAL A 137 11.20 10.40 -4.49
C VAL A 137 9.83 10.29 -5.16
N PHE A 138 9.50 11.21 -6.08
CA PHE A 138 8.25 11.15 -6.85
C PHE A 138 8.10 9.82 -7.62
N THR A 139 9.17 9.38 -8.28
CA THR A 139 9.18 8.12 -9.03
C THR A 139 9.02 6.90 -8.11
N GLU A 140 9.67 6.92 -6.93
CA GLU A 140 9.52 5.88 -5.92
C GLU A 140 8.10 5.82 -5.35
N HIS A 141 7.49 6.97 -5.01
CA HIS A 141 6.09 7.05 -4.59
C HIS A 141 5.15 6.53 -5.67
N GLY A 142 5.36 6.89 -6.94
CA GLY A 142 4.57 6.37 -8.06
C GLY A 142 4.67 4.85 -8.19
N PHE A 143 5.88 4.29 -8.04
CA PHE A 143 6.09 2.84 -8.07
C PHE A 143 5.43 2.15 -6.86
N GLN A 144 5.58 2.69 -5.65
CA GLN A 144 4.94 2.16 -4.44
C GLN A 144 3.41 2.21 -4.56
N LEU A 145 2.86 3.32 -5.07
CA LEU A 145 1.42 3.46 -5.32
C LEU A 145 0.93 2.36 -6.28
N GLY A 146 1.67 2.13 -7.37
CA GLY A 146 1.38 1.06 -8.33
C GLY A 146 1.38 -0.34 -7.70
N LEU A 147 2.37 -0.64 -6.85
CA LEU A 147 2.44 -1.94 -6.16
C LEU A 147 1.30 -2.12 -5.14
N VAL A 148 0.96 -1.09 -4.38
CA VAL A 148 -0.17 -1.14 -3.43
C VAL A 148 -1.49 -1.29 -4.18
N PHE A 149 -1.66 -0.57 -5.29
CA PHE A 149 -2.83 -0.71 -6.14
C PHE A 149 -2.94 -2.13 -6.71
N LEU A 150 -1.85 -2.71 -7.20
CA LEU A 150 -1.80 -4.10 -7.64
C LEU A 150 -2.15 -5.07 -6.52
N HIS A 151 -1.66 -4.83 -5.30
CA HIS A 151 -2.03 -5.62 -4.13
C HIS A 151 -3.55 -5.57 -3.87
N ILE A 152 -4.17 -4.39 -3.93
CA ILE A 152 -5.62 -4.21 -3.75
C ILE A 152 -6.40 -4.96 -4.83
N LEU A 153 -6.02 -4.83 -6.11
CA LEU A 153 -6.66 -5.55 -7.22
C LEU A 153 -6.55 -7.07 -7.04
N LEU A 154 -5.37 -7.56 -6.68
CA LEU A 154 -5.16 -8.97 -6.40
C LEU A 154 -6.00 -9.42 -5.21
N HIS A 155 -6.13 -8.61 -4.17
CA HIS A 155 -6.98 -8.90 -3.01
C HIS A 155 -8.45 -9.05 -3.41
N LEU A 156 -8.99 -8.10 -4.16
CA LEU A 156 -10.36 -8.14 -4.67
C LEU A 156 -10.60 -9.37 -5.56
N PHE A 157 -9.65 -9.68 -6.43
CA PHE A 157 -9.72 -10.87 -7.27
C PHE A 157 -9.76 -12.16 -6.42
N CYS A 158 -8.91 -12.26 -5.40
CA CYS A 158 -8.87 -13.42 -4.51
C CYS A 158 -10.17 -13.59 -3.71
N VAL A 159 -10.71 -12.49 -3.17
CA VAL A 159 -12.00 -12.50 -2.45
C VAL A 159 -13.13 -12.96 -3.38
N LYS A 160 -13.18 -12.44 -4.61
CA LYS A 160 -14.18 -12.83 -5.61
C LYS A 160 -14.08 -14.33 -5.92
N GLN A 161 -12.89 -14.86 -6.18
CA GLN A 161 -12.68 -16.27 -6.45
C GLN A 161 -13.08 -17.16 -5.26
N SER A 162 -12.73 -16.75 -4.04
CA SER A 162 -13.13 -17.48 -2.83
C SER A 162 -14.65 -17.52 -2.66
N ASN A 163 -15.36 -16.46 -3.01
CA ASN A 163 -16.82 -16.40 -2.90
C ASN A 163 -17.51 -17.26 -3.94
N LEU A 164 -16.98 -17.30 -5.18
CA LEU A 164 -17.48 -18.19 -6.22
C LEU A 164 -17.32 -19.67 -5.84
N ALA A 165 -16.14 -20.06 -5.32
CA ALA A 165 -15.90 -21.43 -4.87
C ALA A 165 -16.81 -21.85 -3.69
N LYS A 166 -17.06 -20.93 -2.73
CA LYS A 166 -18.02 -21.17 -1.64
C LYS A 166 -19.44 -21.38 -2.17
N LYS A 167 -19.87 -20.56 -3.14
CA LYS A 167 -21.20 -20.66 -3.75
C LYS A 167 -21.39 -21.99 -4.48
N GLU A 168 -20.43 -22.39 -5.31
CA GLU A 168 -20.48 -23.67 -6.04
C GLU A 168 -20.56 -24.88 -5.09
N LYS A 169 -19.81 -24.84 -3.99
CA LYS A 169 -19.85 -25.89 -2.96
C LYS A 169 -21.21 -25.94 -2.25
N LEU A 170 -21.81 -24.78 -1.95
CA LEU A 170 -23.13 -24.69 -1.33
C LEU A 170 -24.22 -25.23 -2.27
N ASP A 171 -24.21 -24.82 -3.54
CA ASP A 171 -25.17 -25.27 -4.55
C ASP A 171 -25.08 -26.79 -4.76
N SER A 172 -23.86 -27.34 -4.77
CA SER A 172 -23.60 -28.78 -4.83
C SER A 172 -24.17 -29.53 -3.62
N GLN A 173 -24.05 -28.97 -2.42
CA GLN A 173 -24.61 -29.55 -1.19
C GLN A 173 -26.14 -29.50 -1.17
N ILE A 174 -26.74 -28.40 -1.61
CA ILE A 174 -28.19 -28.24 -1.73
C ILE A 174 -28.74 -29.26 -2.74
N LEU A 175 -28.09 -29.43 -3.88
CA LEU A 175 -28.49 -30.40 -4.91
C LEU A 175 -28.41 -31.83 -4.37
N LYS A 176 -27.34 -32.20 -3.66
CA LYS A 176 -27.21 -33.51 -3.00
C LYS A 176 -28.32 -33.74 -1.98
N LYS A 177 -28.62 -32.75 -1.13
CA LYS A 177 -29.68 -32.83 -0.11
C LYS A 177 -31.07 -33.00 -0.75
N LYS A 178 -31.35 -32.27 -1.84
CA LYS A 178 -32.60 -32.42 -2.62
C LYS A 178 -32.74 -33.81 -3.24
N LYS A 179 -31.66 -34.39 -3.78
CA LYS A 179 -31.67 -35.77 -4.32
C LYS A 179 -31.96 -36.80 -3.23
N LEU A 180 -31.35 -36.69 -2.06
CA LEU A 180 -31.59 -37.59 -0.92
C LEU A 180 -33.04 -37.52 -0.41
N LEU A 181 -33.62 -36.32 -0.35
CA LEU A 181 -35.03 -36.14 0.04
C LEU A 181 -36.01 -36.73 -0.96
N LYS A 182 -35.69 -36.72 -2.27
CA LYS A 182 -36.52 -37.38 -3.29
C LYS A 182 -36.48 -38.90 -3.17
N ILE A 183 -35.34 -39.49 -2.81
CA ILE A 183 -35.21 -40.95 -2.63
C ILE A 183 -36.03 -41.42 -1.42
N LYS A 184 -36.00 -40.70 -0.29
CA LYS A 184 -36.78 -41.06 0.91
C LYS A 184 -38.31 -40.98 0.77
N LYS A 185 -38.82 -40.34 -0.29
CA LYS A 185 -40.26 -40.17 -0.55
C LYS A 185 -40.82 -41.23 -1.50
N LYS A 186 -39.98 -42.09 -2.07
CA LYS A 186 -40.37 -43.28 -2.83
C LYS A 186 -40.21 -44.50 -1.94
#